data_AF-A0A9N7JJB0-F1
#
_entry.id   AF-A0A9N7JJB0-F1
#
_cell.length_a   1.000
_cell.length_b   1.000
_cell.length_c   1.000
_cell.angle_alpha   90.00
_cell.angle_beta   90.00
_cell.angle_gamma   90.00
#
_symmetry.space_group_name_H-M   'P 1'
#
loop_
_entity.id
_entity.type
_entity.pdbx_description
1 polymer ?
#
loop_
_entity_poly.entity_id
_entity_poly.type
_entity_poly.pdbx_seq_one_letter_code
_entity_poly.pdbx_strand_id
1 'polypeptide(L)'
;MSLNEKYLEEKIKHLKKAIEIVGGNNLLENKFSNSEELLKYIVESAFKEEKIEFEVENKKFTIKALMEIKVQYEKHLIRSRSKVIQGITYKIKKYNTSLDSLVRKYKKSNNINEYNEIKNQIIKTYRMDINLYILKEINELIINDIRIADEIDFYGPYLSEKREQLIINIMRNIGVN
;
A
#
# COMPACT_ATOMS: atom_id res chain seq x y z
N MET A 1 11.82 8.76 27.08
CA MET A 1 10.47 8.27 26.73
C MET A 1 10.05 7.18 27.68
N SER A 2 8.88 7.32 28.29
CA SER A 2 8.28 6.30 29.16
C SER A 2 7.75 5.11 28.33
N LEU A 3 7.54 3.94 28.97
CA LEU A 3 6.97 2.76 28.31
C LEU A 3 5.58 3.04 27.72
N ASN A 4 4.81 3.91 28.37
CA ASN A 4 3.46 4.30 27.96
C ASN A 4 3.44 5.21 26.73
N GLU A 5 4.43 6.10 26.59
CA GLU A 5 4.59 6.93 25.37
C GLU A 5 4.85 6.07 24.14
N LYS A 6 5.77 5.09 24.24
CA LYS A 6 6.07 4.17 23.13
C LYS A 6 4.86 3.35 22.69
N TYR A 7 4.08 2.85 23.66
CA TYR A 7 2.86 2.11 23.36
C TYR A 7 1.84 2.98 22.61
N LEU A 8 1.65 4.23 23.05
CA LEU A 8 0.74 5.17 22.43
C LEU A 8 1.16 5.53 21.01
N GLU A 9 2.45 5.84 20.80
CA GLU A 9 3.02 6.10 19.48
C GLU A 9 2.77 4.94 18.51
N GLU A 10 2.95 3.69 18.98
CA GLU A 10 2.71 2.50 18.18
C GLU A 10 1.22 2.37 17.80
N LYS A 11 0.30 2.63 18.74
CA LYS A 11 -1.15 2.64 18.44
C LYS A 11 -1.52 3.70 17.41
N ILE A 12 -0.97 4.91 17.52
CA ILE A 12 -1.20 5.97 16.54
C ILE A 12 -0.63 5.57 15.17
N LYS A 13 0.55 4.96 15.13
CA LYS A 13 1.13 4.43 13.88
C LYS A 13 0.23 3.36 13.26
N HIS A 14 -0.35 2.47 14.06
CA HIS A 14 -1.30 1.47 13.56
C HIS A 14 -2.59 2.09 13.04
N LEU A 15 -3.10 3.14 13.70
CA LEU A 15 -4.27 3.87 13.23
C LEU A 15 -4.00 4.58 11.91
N LYS A 16 -2.85 5.25 11.75
CA LYS A 16 -2.45 5.86 10.46
C LYS A 16 -2.45 4.84 9.34
N LYS A 17 -1.85 3.66 9.55
CA LYS A 17 -1.88 2.56 8.57
C LYS A 17 -3.31 2.14 8.22
N ALA A 18 -4.18 2.05 9.22
CA ALA A 18 -5.57 1.64 9.02
C ALA A 18 -6.37 2.66 8.21
N ILE A 19 -6.15 3.96 8.46
CA ILE A 19 -6.75 5.06 7.68
C ILE A 19 -6.23 5.03 6.24
N GLU A 20 -4.92 4.82 6.05
CA GLU A 20 -4.30 4.72 4.73
C GLU A 20 -4.89 3.56 3.90
N ILE A 21 -5.08 2.38 4.50
CA ILE A 21 -5.64 1.18 3.85
C ILE A 21 -7.01 1.45 3.21
N VAL A 22 -7.84 2.30 3.82
CA VAL A 22 -9.19 2.61 3.32
C VAL A 22 -9.22 3.83 2.37
N GLY A 23 -8.06 4.29 1.88
CA GLY A 23 -7.96 5.43 0.96
C GLY A 23 -7.81 6.79 1.66
N GLY A 24 -7.53 6.80 2.97
CA GLY A 24 -7.43 8.02 3.76
C GLY A 24 -6.09 8.75 3.69
N ASN A 25 -5.24 8.50 2.69
CA ASN A 25 -3.91 9.12 2.63
C ASN A 25 -4.00 10.66 2.53
N ASN A 26 -4.90 11.19 1.70
CA ASN A 26 -5.16 12.63 1.65
C ASN A 26 -5.61 13.22 3.01
N LEU A 27 -6.37 12.46 3.80
CA LEU A 27 -6.75 12.87 5.15
C LEU A 27 -5.52 12.92 6.08
N LEU A 28 -4.64 11.93 5.97
CA LEU A 28 -3.41 11.87 6.76
C LEU A 28 -2.43 12.98 6.39
N GLU A 29 -2.28 13.32 5.12
CA GLU A 29 -1.33 14.35 4.68
C GLU A 29 -1.83 15.75 5.02
N ASN A 30 -3.12 16.03 4.83
CA ASN A 30 -3.65 17.40 4.96
C ASN A 30 -4.14 17.75 6.37
N LYS A 31 -4.65 16.77 7.13
CA LYS A 31 -5.28 17.02 8.45
C LYS A 31 -4.51 16.41 9.62
N PHE A 32 -3.81 15.32 9.40
CA PHE A 32 -3.13 14.54 10.44
C PHE A 32 -1.68 14.25 10.08
N SER A 33 -0.99 15.29 9.61
CA SER A 33 0.35 15.25 9.00
C SER A 33 1.35 14.61 9.96
N ASN A 34 1.21 14.88 11.25
CA ASN A 34 2.01 14.31 12.33
C ASN A 34 1.15 13.51 13.33
N SER A 35 1.80 12.78 14.23
CA SER A 35 1.10 11.93 15.20
C SER A 35 0.39 12.73 16.29
N GLU A 36 0.88 13.95 16.56
CA GLU A 36 0.34 14.84 17.58
C GLU A 36 -1.02 15.40 17.19
N GLU A 37 -1.21 15.82 15.94
CA GLU A 37 -2.49 16.27 15.39
C GLU A 37 -3.58 15.19 15.49
N LEU A 38 -3.23 13.95 15.14
CA LEU A 38 -4.15 12.82 15.24
C LEU A 38 -4.52 12.51 16.69
N LEU A 39 -3.54 12.56 17.59
CA LEU A 39 -3.77 12.36 19.02
C LEU A 39 -4.68 13.47 19.58
N LYS A 40 -4.37 14.73 19.25
CA LYS A 40 -5.13 15.91 19.67
C LYS A 40 -6.58 15.79 19.24
N TYR A 41 -6.83 15.43 17.98
CA TYR A 41 -8.19 15.19 17.48
C TYR A 41 -8.94 14.12 18.30
N ILE A 42 -8.30 12.98 18.57
CA ILE A 42 -8.91 11.89 19.36
C ILE A 42 -9.25 12.37 20.78
N VAL A 43 -8.33 13.09 21.42
CA VAL A 43 -8.51 13.61 22.78
C VAL A 43 -9.61 14.66 22.83
N GLU A 44 -9.59 15.65 21.93
CA GLU A 44 -10.60 16.70 21.87
C GLU A 44 -12.00 16.13 21.62
N SER A 45 -12.15 15.18 20.70
CA SER A 45 -13.43 14.52 20.45
C SER A 45 -13.90 13.72 21.68
N ALA A 46 -13.00 13.04 22.39
CA ALA A 46 -13.35 12.32 23.61
C ALA A 46 -13.89 13.25 24.71
N PHE A 47 -13.26 14.42 24.91
CA PHE A 47 -13.68 15.40 25.92
C PHE A 47 -14.97 16.15 25.55
N LYS A 48 -15.29 16.23 24.26
CA LYS A 48 -16.56 16.82 23.78
C LYS A 48 -17.73 15.82 23.80
N GLU A 49 -17.51 14.60 24.29
CA GLU A 49 -18.46 13.48 24.18
C GLU A 49 -18.88 13.19 22.73
N GLU A 50 -18.07 13.61 21.76
CA GLU A 50 -18.28 13.35 20.35
C GLU A 50 -17.80 11.95 20.00
N LYS A 51 -18.48 11.32 19.04
CA LYS A 51 -18.04 10.04 18.49
C LYS A 51 -16.77 10.26 17.66
N ILE A 52 -15.68 9.58 18.02
CA ILE A 52 -14.42 9.64 17.27
C ILE A 52 -14.57 8.87 15.95
N GLU A 53 -14.72 9.61 14.85
CA GLU A 53 -14.96 9.06 13.51
C GLU A 53 -14.07 9.71 12.45
N PHE A 54 -13.60 8.91 11.50
CA PHE A 54 -12.81 9.35 10.36
C PHE A 54 -13.66 9.24 9.10
N GLU A 55 -13.81 10.35 8.38
CA GLU A 55 -14.50 10.37 7.10
C GLU A 55 -13.47 10.19 5.97
N VAL A 56 -13.61 9.09 5.24
CA VAL A 56 -12.77 8.71 4.10
C VAL A 56 -13.69 8.26 2.96
N GLU A 57 -13.56 8.88 1.78
CA GLU A 57 -14.39 8.57 0.61
C GLU A 57 -15.91 8.52 0.89
N ASN A 58 -16.44 9.52 1.60
CA ASN A 58 -17.85 9.61 2.03
C ASN A 58 -18.32 8.46 2.95
N LYS A 59 -17.39 7.72 3.56
CA LYS A 59 -17.67 6.70 4.57
C LYS A 59 -17.08 7.12 5.90
N LYS A 60 -17.84 6.92 6.97
CA LYS A 60 -17.40 7.20 8.35
C LYS A 60 -16.92 5.91 9.01
N PHE A 61 -15.75 5.98 9.62
CA PHE A 61 -15.14 4.85 10.30
C PHE A 61 -14.81 5.18 11.75
N THR A 62 -15.16 4.28 12.67
CA THR A 62 -14.65 4.34 14.04
C THR A 62 -13.23 3.78 14.09
N ILE A 63 -12.46 4.12 15.14
CA ILE A 63 -11.15 3.50 15.40
C ILE A 63 -11.25 1.97 15.39
N LYS A 64 -12.28 1.41 16.04
CA LYS A 64 -12.48 -0.04 16.10
C LYS A 64 -12.62 -0.65 14.70
N ALA A 65 -13.48 -0.08 13.86
CA ALA A 65 -13.69 -0.55 12.50
C ALA A 65 -12.40 -0.49 11.66
N LEU A 66 -11.66 0.62 11.74
CA LEU A 66 -10.37 0.76 11.04
C LEU A 66 -9.36 -0.32 11.46
N MET A 67 -9.26 -0.59 12.77
CA MET A 67 -8.34 -1.59 13.28
C MET A 67 -8.73 -3.01 12.84
N GLU A 68 -10.02 -3.32 12.77
CA GLU A 68 -10.52 -4.60 12.25
C GLU A 68 -10.21 -4.76 10.76
N ILE A 69 -10.46 -3.73 9.94
CA ILE A 69 -10.13 -3.71 8.50
C ILE A 69 -8.64 -3.95 8.31
N LYS A 70 -7.78 -3.24 9.04
CA LYS A 70 -6.33 -3.40 8.97
C LYS A 70 -5.89 -4.85 9.20
N VAL A 71 -6.46 -5.52 10.22
CA VAL A 71 -6.11 -6.91 10.52
C VAL A 71 -6.53 -7.84 9.39
N GLN A 72 -7.70 -7.63 8.78
CA GLN A 72 -8.15 -8.44 7.65
C GLN A 72 -7.30 -8.18 6.39
N TYR A 73 -6.95 -6.92 6.14
CA TYR A 73 -6.04 -6.53 5.08
C TYR A 73 -4.66 -7.21 5.20
N GLU A 74 -4.05 -7.20 6.39
CA GLU A 74 -2.76 -7.86 6.62
C GLU A 74 -2.86 -9.38 6.41
N LYS A 75 -3.98 -10.01 6.79
CA LYS A 75 -4.24 -11.42 6.47
C LYS A 75 -4.37 -11.65 4.97
N HIS A 76 -5.04 -10.77 4.23
CA HIS A 76 -5.14 -10.83 2.78
C HIS A 76 -3.76 -10.76 2.12
N LEU A 77 -2.92 -9.82 2.54
CA LEU A 77 -1.55 -9.66 2.03
C LEU A 77 -0.61 -10.84 2.29
N ILE A 78 -0.97 -11.74 3.20
CA ILE A 78 -0.22 -12.97 3.45
C ILE A 78 -0.82 -14.11 2.62
N ARG A 79 -2.14 -14.30 2.68
CA ARG A 79 -2.85 -15.40 2.04
C ARG A 79 -2.77 -15.36 0.51
N SER A 80 -2.93 -14.17 -0.08
CA SER A 80 -3.03 -14.02 -1.54
C SER A 80 -1.68 -13.80 -2.22
N ARG A 81 -0.62 -13.51 -1.44
CA ARG A 81 0.69 -13.08 -1.94
C ARG A 81 1.30 -14.02 -2.98
N SER A 82 1.37 -15.31 -2.66
CA SER A 82 1.98 -16.32 -3.53
C SER A 82 1.26 -16.39 -4.89
N LYS A 83 -0.07 -16.41 -4.85
CA LYS A 83 -0.92 -16.47 -6.05
C LYS A 83 -0.71 -15.25 -6.95
N VAL A 84 -0.64 -14.05 -6.37
CA VAL A 84 -0.43 -12.81 -7.13
C VAL A 84 0.96 -12.79 -7.77
N ILE A 85 2.01 -13.12 -7.00
CA ILE A 85 3.38 -13.19 -7.51
C ILE A 85 3.47 -14.18 -8.68
N GLN A 86 2.98 -15.41 -8.48
CA GLN A 86 3.00 -16.44 -9.51
C GLN A 86 2.22 -16.02 -10.76
N GLY A 87 1.06 -15.39 -10.60
CA GLY A 87 0.24 -14.88 -11.70
C GLY A 87 0.98 -13.85 -12.55
N ILE A 88 1.59 -12.85 -11.91
CA ILE A 88 2.36 -11.82 -12.63
C ILE A 88 3.63 -12.42 -13.24
N THR A 89 4.38 -13.23 -12.50
CA THR A 89 5.59 -13.92 -13.01
C THR A 89 5.27 -14.78 -14.24
N TYR A 90 4.15 -15.50 -14.23
CA TYR A 90 3.71 -16.27 -15.38
C TYR A 90 3.42 -15.38 -16.59
N LYS A 91 2.66 -14.28 -16.38
CA LYS A 91 2.36 -13.33 -17.45
C LYS A 91 3.64 -12.72 -18.05
N ILE A 92 4.64 -12.41 -17.23
CA ILE A 92 5.95 -11.92 -17.68
C ILE A 92 6.62 -12.95 -18.58
N LYS A 93 6.85 -14.16 -18.05
CA LYS A 93 7.61 -15.21 -18.75
C LYS A 93 6.94 -15.67 -20.04
N LYS A 94 5.62 -15.67 -20.09
CA LYS A 94 4.87 -16.20 -21.24
C LYS A 94 4.55 -15.16 -22.31
N TYR A 95 4.26 -13.91 -21.91
CA TYR A 95 3.68 -12.92 -22.81
C TYR A 95 4.51 -11.64 -22.95
N ASN A 96 5.48 -11.36 -22.06
CA ASN A 96 6.21 -10.10 -22.07
C ASN A 96 7.67 -10.27 -22.52
N THR A 97 7.85 -10.40 -23.84
CA THR A 97 9.16 -10.59 -24.48
C THR A 97 10.12 -9.43 -24.26
N SER A 98 9.61 -8.20 -24.14
CA SER A 98 10.41 -7.01 -23.83
C SER A 98 11.04 -7.12 -22.43
N LEU A 99 10.21 -7.40 -21.42
CA LEU A 99 10.66 -7.49 -20.03
C LEU A 99 11.57 -8.71 -19.81
N ASP A 100 11.28 -9.83 -20.47
CA ASP A 100 12.14 -11.03 -20.47
C ASP A 100 13.52 -10.74 -21.09
N SER A 101 13.58 -9.93 -22.15
CA SER A 101 14.85 -9.50 -22.76
C SER A 101 15.65 -8.57 -21.84
N LEU A 102 14.99 -7.63 -21.16
CA LEU A 102 15.62 -6.79 -20.14
C LEU A 102 16.17 -7.61 -18.97
N VAL A 103 15.43 -8.61 -18.50
CA VAL A 103 15.90 -9.54 -17.46
C VAL A 103 17.15 -10.30 -17.92
N ARG A 104 17.21 -10.78 -19.16
CA ARG A 104 18.42 -11.41 -19.71
C ARG A 104 19.61 -10.45 -19.78
N LYS A 105 19.36 -9.18 -20.15
CA LYS A 105 20.39 -8.14 -20.21
C LYS A 105 20.95 -7.85 -18.82
N TYR A 106 20.06 -7.64 -17.85
CA TYR A 106 20.42 -7.45 -16.45
C TYR A 106 21.24 -8.62 -15.89
N LYS A 107 20.86 -9.87 -16.16
CA LYS A 107 21.61 -11.05 -15.71
C LYS A 107 23.06 -11.09 -16.22
N LYS A 108 23.37 -10.42 -17.33
CA LYS A 108 24.73 -10.32 -17.89
C LYS A 108 25.49 -9.13 -17.34
N SER A 109 24.82 -8.00 -17.14
CA SER A 109 25.45 -6.73 -16.79
C SER A 109 25.54 -6.48 -15.28
N ASN A 110 24.57 -7.01 -14.52
CA ASN A 110 24.26 -6.70 -13.13
C ASN A 110 24.11 -5.18 -12.86
N ASN A 111 23.60 -4.42 -13.84
CA ASN A 111 23.52 -2.96 -13.77
C ASN A 111 22.26 -2.48 -13.02
N ILE A 112 22.43 -1.56 -12.08
CA ILE A 112 21.34 -0.94 -11.30
C ILE A 112 20.33 -0.19 -12.17
N ASN A 113 20.75 0.39 -13.30
CA ASN A 113 19.84 1.08 -14.20
C ASN A 113 18.86 0.10 -14.86
N GLU A 114 19.35 -1.08 -15.25
CA GLU A 114 18.51 -2.13 -15.82
C GLU A 114 17.60 -2.74 -14.76
N TYR A 115 18.07 -2.89 -13.52
CA TYR A 115 17.24 -3.27 -12.39
C TYR A 115 16.05 -2.31 -12.21
N ASN A 116 16.33 -1.00 -12.19
CA ASN A 116 15.29 0.03 -12.03
C ASN A 116 14.35 0.08 -13.23
N GLU A 117 14.85 -0.12 -14.45
CA GLU A 117 14.03 -0.19 -15.65
C GLU A 117 13.05 -1.37 -15.59
N ILE A 118 13.52 -2.56 -15.21
CA ILE A 118 12.67 -3.74 -15.01
C ILE A 118 11.59 -3.46 -13.96
N LYS A 119 11.98 -2.92 -12.80
CA LYS A 119 11.06 -2.56 -11.72
C LYS A 119 9.94 -1.64 -12.22
N ASN A 120 10.32 -0.54 -12.89
CA ASN A 120 9.36 0.45 -13.41
C ASN A 120 8.45 -0.16 -14.48
N GLN A 121 8.98 -1.01 -15.34
CA GLN A 121 8.18 -1.67 -16.37
C GLN A 121 7.18 -2.66 -15.77
N ILE A 122 7.54 -3.39 -14.69
CA ILE A 122 6.60 -4.25 -13.96
C ILE A 122 5.46 -3.40 -13.37
N ILE A 123 5.80 -2.33 -12.65
CA ILE A 123 4.82 -1.43 -12.02
C ILE A 123 3.84 -0.89 -13.08
N LYS A 124 4.36 -0.43 -14.22
CA LYS A 124 3.53 0.13 -15.30
C LYS A 124 2.67 -0.93 -15.99
N THR A 125 3.25 -2.09 -16.33
CA THR A 125 2.58 -3.11 -17.16
C THR A 125 1.54 -3.89 -16.36
N TYR A 126 1.84 -4.22 -15.11
CA TYR A 126 0.98 -5.03 -14.22
C TYR A 126 0.27 -4.18 -13.18
N ARG A 127 0.17 -2.88 -13.43
CA ARG A 127 -0.44 -1.87 -12.56
C ARG A 127 -1.78 -2.34 -11.98
N MET A 128 -2.69 -2.82 -12.82
CA MET A 128 -4.02 -3.24 -12.37
C MET A 128 -3.96 -4.45 -11.42
N ASP A 129 -3.17 -5.47 -11.77
CA ASP A 129 -2.99 -6.66 -10.91
C ASP A 129 -2.40 -6.26 -9.54
N ILE A 130 -1.48 -5.28 -9.52
CA ILE A 130 -0.86 -4.74 -8.31
C ILE A 130 -1.88 -3.95 -7.49
N ASN A 131 -2.64 -3.05 -8.12
CA ASN A 131 -3.59 -2.17 -7.43
C ASN A 131 -4.75 -2.97 -6.84
N LEU A 132 -5.31 -3.93 -7.58
CA LEU A 132 -6.38 -4.80 -7.06
C LEU A 132 -5.95 -5.62 -5.85
N TYR A 133 -4.65 -5.89 -5.71
CA TYR A 133 -4.10 -6.61 -4.57
C TYR A 133 -3.73 -5.69 -3.40
N ILE A 134 -3.05 -4.56 -3.65
CA ILE A 134 -2.59 -3.66 -2.59
C ILE A 134 -3.69 -2.72 -2.11
N LEU A 135 -4.53 -2.20 -3.01
CA LEU A 135 -5.59 -1.26 -2.67
C LEU A 135 -6.93 -1.97 -2.44
N LYS A 136 -6.92 -3.23 -1.99
CA LYS A 136 -8.11 -4.09 -1.98
C LYS A 136 -9.31 -3.55 -1.18
N GLU A 137 -9.06 -2.72 -0.17
CA GLU A 137 -10.09 -2.12 0.66
C GLU A 137 -10.68 -0.81 0.08
N ILE A 138 -10.11 -0.33 -1.04
CA ILE A 138 -10.62 0.80 -1.82
C ILE A 138 -11.65 0.29 -2.81
N ASN A 139 -12.63 1.12 -3.15
CA ASN A 139 -13.68 0.74 -4.08
C ASN A 139 -13.08 0.31 -5.43
N GLU A 140 -13.43 -0.89 -5.87
CA GLU A 140 -12.92 -1.47 -7.12
C GLU A 140 -13.26 -0.62 -8.35
N LEU A 141 -14.40 0.08 -8.35
CA LEU A 141 -14.74 1.03 -9.41
C LEU A 141 -13.74 2.20 -9.45
N ILE A 142 -13.36 2.73 -8.29
CA ILE A 142 -12.34 3.79 -8.19
C ILE A 142 -11.00 3.25 -8.71
N ILE A 143 -10.60 2.04 -8.31
CA ILE A 143 -9.34 1.42 -8.75
C ILE A 143 -9.32 1.18 -10.27
N ASN A 144 -10.45 0.77 -10.86
CA ASN A 144 -10.53 0.50 -12.29
C ASN A 144 -10.44 1.79 -13.12
N ASP A 145 -11.01 2.89 -12.63
CA ASP A 145 -11.05 4.18 -13.33
C ASP A 145 -9.90 5.13 -12.97
N ILE A 146 -9.06 4.76 -12.00
CA ILE A 146 -7.98 5.62 -11.52
C ILE A 146 -6.95 5.89 -12.61
N ARG A 147 -6.71 7.18 -12.89
CA ARG A 147 -5.65 7.60 -13.81
C ARG A 147 -4.29 7.34 -13.18
N ILE A 148 -3.27 7.18 -14.01
CA ILE A 148 -1.89 6.95 -13.53
C ILE A 148 -1.42 8.11 -12.63
N ALA A 149 -1.80 9.35 -12.98
CA ALA A 149 -1.42 10.55 -12.22
C ALA A 149 -2.02 10.57 -10.81
N ASP A 150 -3.22 10.04 -10.65
CA ASP A 150 -4.00 10.12 -9.40
C ASP A 150 -3.71 8.93 -8.48
N GLU A 151 -2.98 7.91 -8.96
CA GLU A 151 -2.64 6.72 -8.17
C GLU A 151 -1.77 7.05 -6.95
N ILE A 152 -0.92 8.05 -7.07
CA ILE A 152 -0.02 8.45 -5.97
C ILE A 152 -0.80 8.82 -4.71
N ASP A 153 -2.00 9.37 -4.87
CA ASP A 153 -2.85 9.83 -3.76
C ASP A 153 -3.36 8.68 -2.90
N PHE A 154 -3.32 7.44 -3.39
CA PHE A 154 -3.74 6.25 -2.65
C PHE A 154 -2.58 5.50 -2.00
N TYR A 155 -1.34 5.79 -2.41
CA TYR A 155 -0.15 5.09 -1.95
C TYR A 155 0.62 5.92 -0.92
N GLY A 156 0.08 5.94 0.31
CA GLY A 156 0.83 6.45 1.46
C GLY A 156 2.08 5.60 1.79
N PRO A 157 2.80 5.93 2.87
CA PRO A 157 4.04 5.26 3.23
C PRO A 157 3.90 3.75 3.42
N TYR A 158 2.82 3.28 4.03
CA TYR A 158 2.64 1.86 4.34
C TYR A 158 2.31 1.04 3.09
N LEU A 159 1.36 1.48 2.27
CA LEU A 159 0.94 0.82 1.04
C LEU A 159 2.06 0.88 -0.01
N SER A 160 2.83 1.98 -0.06
CA SER A 160 4.04 2.08 -0.87
C SER A 160 5.08 1.02 -0.47
N GLU A 161 5.32 0.82 0.82
CA GLU A 161 6.19 -0.25 1.32
C GLU A 161 5.69 -1.64 0.90
N LYS A 162 4.37 -1.89 0.95
CA LYS A 162 3.78 -3.18 0.56
C LYS A 162 3.84 -3.43 -0.94
N ARG A 163 3.63 -2.40 -1.75
CA ARG A 163 3.85 -2.45 -3.20
C ARG A 163 5.30 -2.78 -3.50
N GLU A 164 6.25 -2.08 -2.88
CA GLU A 164 7.68 -2.32 -3.07
C GLU A 164 8.07 -3.77 -2.76
N GLN A 165 7.63 -4.28 -1.60
CA GLN A 165 7.87 -5.67 -1.20
C GLN A 165 7.30 -6.68 -2.20
N LEU A 166 6.10 -6.41 -2.75
CA LEU A 166 5.51 -7.25 -3.79
C LEU A 166 6.40 -7.25 -5.06
N ILE A 167 6.80 -6.07 -5.53
CA ILE A 167 7.58 -5.94 -6.76
C ILE A 167 8.94 -6.61 -6.64
N ILE A 168 9.65 -6.41 -5.53
CA ILE A 168 10.92 -7.10 -5.25
C ILE A 168 10.72 -8.62 -5.30
N ASN A 169 9.64 -9.14 -4.73
CA ASN A 169 9.38 -10.59 -4.77
C ASN A 169 9.06 -11.08 -6.19
N ILE A 170 8.35 -10.31 -7.01
CA ILE A 170 8.13 -10.63 -8.43
C ILE A 170 9.45 -10.65 -9.18
N MET A 171 10.30 -9.64 -8.98
CA MET A 171 11.63 -9.53 -9.60
C MET A 171 12.52 -10.74 -9.27
N ARG A 172 12.56 -11.16 -8.00
CA ARG A 172 13.27 -12.38 -7.59
C ARG A 172 12.74 -13.62 -8.32
N ASN A 173 11.43 -13.75 -8.51
CA ASN A 173 10.81 -14.90 -9.19
C ASN A 173 11.06 -14.95 -10.71
N ILE A 174 11.43 -13.83 -11.33
CA ILE A 174 11.91 -13.77 -12.72
C ILE A 174 13.45 -13.83 -12.82
N GLY A 175 14.14 -13.90 -11.67
CA GLY A 175 15.59 -14.07 -11.57
C GLY A 175 16.36 -12.75 -11.61
N VAL A 176 15.78 -11.67 -11.09
CA VAL A 176 16.44 -10.38 -10.86
C VAL A 176 16.64 -10.25 -9.35
N ASN A 177 17.89 -10.26 -8.88
CA ASN A 177 18.25 -10.38 -7.46
C ASN A 177 19.08 -9.20 -6.97
#